data_AF-A3WXB7-F1
#
_entry.id   AF-A3WXB7-F1
#
_cell.length_a   1.000
_cell.length_b   1.000
_cell.length_c   1.000
_cell.angle_alpha   90.00
_cell.angle_beta   90.00
_cell.angle_gamma   90.00
#
_symmetry.space_group_name_H-M   'P 1'
#
loop_
_entity.id
_entity.type
_entity.pdbx_description
1 polymer ?
#
loop_
_entity_poly.entity_id
_entity_poly.type
_entity_poly.pdbx_seq_one_letter_code
_entity_poly.pdbx_strand_id
1 'polypeptide(L)'
;MDIPRRHVLGASAAGIAGALAIPAEAARTAPLTSALGRDATHYGVRPNATGDQTRTLQRAIDEAARANAPLALPPGVYRTGPLQLSKGSQLVGVRGATTLTFTGGASLLAAEGADHLGLSNLTFDGGGIPLPER
;
A
#
# COMPACT_ATOMS: atom_id res chain seq x y z
N MET A 1 39.57 61.12 -13.94
CA MET A 1 38.51 60.10 -13.86
C MET A 1 37.36 60.68 -14.62
N ASP A 2 37.32 60.54 -15.95
CA ASP A 2 36.41 61.35 -16.76
C ASP A 2 35.93 60.53 -17.97
N ILE A 3 34.93 59.69 -17.71
CA ILE A 3 34.24 58.89 -18.72
C ILE A 3 33.20 59.81 -19.40
N PRO A 4 33.26 60.03 -20.72
CA PRO A 4 32.34 60.91 -21.42
C PRO A 4 30.92 60.32 -21.51
N ARG A 5 29.95 61.14 -21.10
CA ARG A 5 28.55 60.78 -20.83
C ARG A 5 27.64 60.81 -22.07
N ARG A 6 28.18 60.57 -23.27
CA ARG A 6 27.41 60.70 -24.53
C ARG A 6 27.69 59.60 -25.56
N HIS A 7 26.97 58.49 -25.40
CA HIS A 7 26.52 57.57 -26.45
C HIS A 7 25.37 56.80 -25.80
N VAL A 8 24.15 57.33 -25.76
CA VAL A 8 23.14 57.32 -26.84
C VAL A 8 22.90 55.91 -27.41
N LEU A 9 21.78 55.36 -26.93
CA LEU A 9 20.80 54.46 -27.57
C LEU A 9 21.27 53.29 -28.45
N GLY A 10 20.76 52.10 -28.12
CA GLY A 10 20.40 51.11 -29.14
C GLY A 10 20.36 49.67 -28.64
N ALA A 11 19.19 49.21 -28.17
CA ALA A 11 18.72 47.81 -28.30
C ALA A 11 17.30 47.73 -27.71
N SER A 12 16.24 47.86 -28.51
CA SER A 12 15.57 46.80 -29.27
C SER A 12 14.57 46.01 -28.41
N ALA A 13 13.33 46.09 -28.87
CA ALA A 13 12.11 45.54 -28.30
C ALA A 13 12.02 44.01 -28.36
N ALA A 14 11.08 43.50 -27.55
CA ALA A 14 10.31 42.27 -27.71
C ALA A 14 11.09 40.94 -27.61
N GLY A 15 10.76 40.16 -26.57
CA GLY A 15 11.28 38.80 -26.44
C GLY A 15 10.58 37.96 -25.37
N ILE A 16 9.56 37.23 -25.82
CA ILE A 16 9.12 35.92 -25.33
C ILE A 16 8.43 35.86 -23.94
N ALA A 17 7.12 36.05 -23.96
CA ALA A 17 6.22 35.35 -23.04
C ALA A 17 6.29 33.85 -23.34
N GLY A 18 6.67 33.04 -22.36
CA GLY A 18 6.84 31.60 -22.54
C GLY A 18 7.20 30.89 -21.25
N ALA A 19 6.45 31.16 -20.16
CA ALA A 19 6.46 30.26 -19.02
C ALA A 19 5.80 28.95 -19.48
N LEU A 20 6.63 27.99 -19.90
CA LEU A 20 6.20 26.61 -20.12
C LEU A 20 5.72 26.08 -18.77
N ALA A 21 4.40 26.14 -18.55
CA ALA A 21 3.75 25.38 -17.51
C ALA A 21 3.94 23.90 -17.87
N ILE A 22 4.94 23.25 -17.29
CA ILE A 22 5.03 21.80 -17.29
C ILE A 22 3.86 21.33 -16.42
N PRO A 23 2.83 20.66 -16.96
CA PRO A 23 1.89 19.98 -16.10
C PRO A 23 2.71 18.89 -15.41
N ALA A 24 2.96 19.07 -14.12
CA ALA A 24 3.40 18.00 -13.24
C ALA A 24 2.22 17.04 -13.11
N GLU A 25 1.97 16.25 -14.16
CA GLU A 25 1.24 15.01 -14.07
C GLU A 25 2.12 14.12 -13.19
N ALA A 26 2.01 14.32 -11.88
CA ALA A 26 2.68 13.52 -10.89
C ALA A 26 2.23 12.08 -11.14
N ALA A 27 3.10 11.31 -11.80
CA ALA A 27 2.99 9.89 -11.89
C ALA A 27 2.82 9.39 -10.46
N ARG A 28 1.58 9.05 -10.08
CA ARG A 28 1.25 8.48 -8.79
C ARG A 28 1.85 7.08 -8.77
N THR A 29 3.16 7.02 -8.53
CA THR A 29 3.83 5.83 -8.06
C THR A 29 3.06 5.40 -6.83
N ALA A 30 2.59 4.15 -6.82
CA ALA A 30 1.93 3.60 -5.65
C ALA A 30 2.85 3.85 -4.44
N PRO A 31 2.33 4.38 -3.31
CA PRO A 31 3.15 4.60 -2.12
C PRO A 31 3.88 3.30 -1.79
N LEU A 32 5.17 3.42 -1.48
CA LEU A 32 5.99 2.27 -1.10
C LEU A 32 5.27 1.50 0.00
N THR A 33 5.19 0.17 -0.10
CA THR A 33 4.50 -0.66 0.89
C THR A 33 5.04 -0.41 2.32
N SER A 34 6.33 -0.10 2.45
CA SER A 34 6.96 0.32 3.73
C SER A 34 6.47 1.67 4.27
N ALA A 35 5.89 2.55 3.45
CA ALA A 35 5.28 3.80 3.89
C ALA A 35 3.87 3.59 4.46
N LEU A 36 3.27 2.42 4.20
CA LEU A 36 1.94 2.04 4.68
C LEU A 36 2.00 1.34 6.05
N GLY A 37 3.15 0.81 6.43
CA GLY A 37 3.34 0.06 7.66
C GLY A 37 4.54 -0.90 7.60
N ARG A 38 4.56 -1.90 8.48
CA ARG A 38 5.57 -2.96 8.49
C ARG A 38 5.33 -3.93 7.34
N ASP A 39 6.33 -4.13 6.49
CA ASP A 39 6.22 -5.01 5.33
C ASP A 39 6.12 -6.49 5.76
N ALA A 40 5.05 -7.17 5.32
CA ALA A 40 4.78 -8.58 5.58
C ALA A 40 5.93 -9.51 5.12
N THR A 41 6.71 -9.11 4.12
CA THR A 41 7.83 -9.90 3.60
C THR A 41 8.99 -10.04 4.57
N HIS A 42 9.14 -9.09 5.50
CA HIS A 42 10.11 -9.17 6.61
C HIS A 42 9.73 -10.27 7.61
N TYR A 43 8.46 -10.62 7.71
CA TYR A 43 7.96 -11.72 8.54
C TYR A 43 7.98 -13.07 7.80
N GLY A 44 8.52 -13.11 6.58
CA GLY A 44 8.61 -14.31 5.76
C GLY A 44 7.40 -14.57 4.87
N VAL A 45 6.41 -13.68 4.85
CA VAL A 45 5.29 -13.78 3.89
C VAL A 45 5.85 -13.58 2.47
N ARG A 46 5.35 -14.35 1.51
CA ARG A 46 5.77 -14.32 0.12
C ARG A 46 4.56 -14.06 -0.79
N PRO A 47 4.54 -12.95 -1.54
CA PRO A 47 3.49 -12.72 -2.53
C PRO A 47 3.50 -13.83 -3.59
N ASN A 48 2.33 -14.25 -4.05
CA ASN A 48 2.15 -15.26 -5.10
C ASN A 48 2.73 -16.64 -4.77
N ALA A 49 2.97 -16.94 -3.50
CA ALA A 49 3.36 -18.29 -3.10
C ALA A 49 2.23 -19.28 -3.45
N THR A 50 2.61 -20.47 -3.91
CA THR A 50 1.66 -21.54 -4.26
C THR A 50 1.11 -22.25 -3.03
N GLY A 51 1.88 -22.27 -1.93
CA GLY A 51 1.52 -22.91 -0.67
C GLY A 51 0.68 -22.02 0.25
N ASP A 52 0.02 -22.67 1.21
CA ASP A 52 -0.69 -22.02 2.30
C ASP A 52 0.30 -21.29 3.24
N GLN A 53 0.00 -20.04 3.56
CA GLN A 53 0.84 -19.18 4.39
C GLN A 53 0.17 -18.78 5.71
N THR A 54 -0.87 -19.50 6.15
CA THR A 54 -1.69 -19.12 7.31
C THR A 54 -0.86 -18.82 8.54
N ARG A 55 0.06 -19.72 8.92
CA ARG A 55 0.90 -19.55 10.11
C ARG A 55 1.81 -18.31 10.01
N THR A 56 2.38 -18.08 8.83
CA THR A 56 3.30 -16.95 8.60
C THR A 56 2.55 -15.62 8.59
N LEU A 57 1.38 -15.59 7.96
CA LEU A 57 0.48 -14.43 7.95
C LEU A 57 -0.04 -14.11 9.36
N GLN A 58 -0.48 -15.13 10.10
CA GLN A 58 -0.95 -14.95 11.49
C GLN A 58 0.14 -14.33 12.36
N ARG A 59 1.36 -14.88 12.31
CA ARG A 59 2.49 -14.31 13.05
C ARG A 59 2.77 -12.86 12.65
N ALA A 60 2.73 -12.54 11.35
CA ALA A 60 2.95 -11.18 10.88
C ALA A 60 1.89 -10.19 11.40
N ILE A 61 0.61 -10.62 11.41
CA ILE A 61 -0.51 -9.85 11.98
C ILE A 61 -0.27 -9.59 13.47
N ASP A 62 0.04 -10.65 14.23
CA ASP A 62 0.22 -10.55 15.67
C ASP A 62 1.41 -9.66 16.04
N GLU A 63 2.53 -9.79 15.33
CA GLU A 63 3.73 -8.97 15.57
C GLU A 63 3.52 -7.50 15.18
N ALA A 64 2.80 -7.23 14.09
CA ALA A 64 2.46 -5.86 13.70
C ALA A 64 1.47 -5.21 14.69
N ALA A 65 0.44 -5.94 15.11
CA ALA A 65 -0.54 -5.49 16.10
C ALA A 65 0.13 -5.19 17.45
N ARG A 66 1.01 -6.08 17.94
CA ARG A 66 1.80 -5.84 19.17
C ARG A 66 2.68 -4.60 19.07
N ALA A 67 3.18 -4.29 17.87
CA ALA A 67 3.96 -3.09 17.61
C ALA A 67 3.12 -1.82 17.39
N ASN A 68 1.79 -1.91 17.47
CA ASN A 68 0.85 -0.82 17.15
C ASN A 68 1.12 -0.21 15.76
N ALA A 69 1.50 -1.05 14.79
CA ALA A 69 1.84 -0.63 13.44
C ALA A 69 0.98 -1.40 12.43
N PRO A 70 0.56 -0.76 11.31
CA PRO A 70 -0.10 -1.48 10.24
C PRO A 70 0.82 -2.54 9.64
N LEU A 71 0.26 -3.69 9.28
CA LEU A 71 0.92 -4.69 8.45
C LEU A 71 0.63 -4.37 6.98
N ALA A 72 1.67 -4.04 6.24
CA ALA A 72 1.60 -3.74 4.84
C ALA A 72 1.87 -4.99 4.00
N LEU A 73 0.91 -5.35 3.16
CA LEU A 73 0.97 -6.50 2.24
C LEU A 73 1.31 -5.98 0.84
N PRO A 74 2.47 -6.33 0.27
CA PRO A 74 2.79 -5.98 -1.11
C PRO A 74 1.75 -6.51 -2.13
N PRO A 75 1.77 -6.02 -3.37
CA PRO A 75 1.00 -6.62 -4.46
C PRO A 75 1.26 -8.13 -4.59
N GLY A 76 0.19 -8.92 -4.67
CA GLY A 76 0.23 -10.35 -4.91
C GLY A 76 -0.96 -11.10 -4.30
N VAL A 77 -0.97 -12.40 -4.59
CA VAL A 77 -1.94 -13.35 -4.03
C VAL A 77 -1.34 -14.07 -2.82
N TYR A 78 -2.09 -14.08 -1.73
CA TYR A 78 -1.70 -14.71 -0.47
C TYR A 78 -2.72 -15.78 -0.13
N ARG A 79 -2.32 -17.05 -0.22
CA ARG A 79 -3.17 -18.20 0.09
C ARG A 79 -3.16 -18.46 1.59
N THR A 80 -4.33 -18.48 2.20
CA THR A 80 -4.47 -18.64 3.64
C THR A 80 -5.78 -19.32 4.00
N GLY A 81 -5.72 -20.13 5.06
CA GLY A 81 -6.88 -20.53 5.84
C GLY A 81 -7.29 -19.41 6.80
N PRO A 82 -7.91 -19.75 7.93
CA PRO A 82 -8.44 -18.76 8.87
C PRO A 82 -7.35 -17.92 9.52
N LEU A 83 -7.53 -16.60 9.52
CA LEU A 83 -6.69 -15.66 10.25
C LEU A 83 -7.50 -14.97 11.34
N GLN A 84 -6.93 -14.88 12.52
CA GLN A 84 -7.48 -14.18 13.66
C GLN A 84 -6.92 -12.76 13.73
N LEU A 85 -7.80 -11.77 13.75
CA LEU A 85 -7.44 -10.38 14.00
C LEU A 85 -7.54 -10.09 15.49
N SER A 86 -6.43 -9.63 16.07
CA SER A 86 -6.35 -9.16 17.45
C SER A 86 -6.62 -7.65 17.52
N LYS A 87 -6.86 -7.12 18.73
CA LYS A 87 -7.07 -5.69 18.97
C LYS A 87 -5.98 -4.84 18.30
N GLY A 88 -6.39 -3.80 17.58
CA GLY A 88 -5.47 -2.90 16.88
C GLY A 88 -4.84 -3.48 15.60
N SER A 89 -5.27 -4.66 15.15
CA SER A 89 -4.80 -5.21 13.87
C SER A 89 -5.17 -4.28 12.72
N GLN A 90 -4.17 -3.88 11.96
CA GLN A 90 -4.33 -3.06 10.78
C GLN A 90 -3.65 -3.76 9.60
N LEU A 91 -4.43 -4.13 8.57
CA LEU A 91 -3.93 -4.72 7.33
C LEU A 91 -4.12 -3.73 6.19
N VAL A 92 -3.03 -3.45 5.47
CA VAL A 92 -3.01 -2.51 4.36
C VAL A 92 -2.43 -3.18 3.13
N GLY A 93 -3.21 -3.30 2.07
CA GLY A 93 -2.77 -3.80 0.77
C GLY A 93 -2.55 -2.70 -0.26
N VAL A 94 -2.44 -3.12 -1.51
CA VAL A 94 -2.47 -2.26 -2.69
C VAL A 94 -3.78 -2.50 -3.45
N ARG A 95 -4.51 -1.41 -3.71
CA ARG A 95 -5.86 -1.47 -4.28
C ARG A 95 -5.86 -2.20 -5.62
N GLY A 96 -6.62 -3.28 -5.70
CA GLY A 96 -6.75 -4.11 -6.90
C GLY A 96 -5.54 -5.04 -7.16
N ALA A 97 -4.53 -5.06 -6.28
CA ALA A 97 -3.31 -5.83 -6.48
C ALA A 97 -2.94 -6.73 -5.30
N THR A 98 -3.58 -6.59 -4.14
CA THR A 98 -3.39 -7.46 -2.96
C THR A 98 -4.64 -8.31 -2.72
N THR A 99 -4.51 -9.63 -2.85
CA THR A 99 -5.62 -10.58 -2.67
C THR A 99 -5.29 -11.61 -1.60
N LEU A 100 -6.16 -11.78 -0.60
CA LEU A 100 -6.14 -12.94 0.28
C LEU A 100 -7.10 -13.99 -0.30
N THR A 101 -6.57 -15.13 -0.73
CA THR A 101 -7.37 -16.24 -1.27
C THR A 101 -7.54 -17.31 -0.19
N PHE A 102 -8.80 -17.58 0.14
CA PHE A 102 -9.17 -18.56 1.15
C PHE A 102 -8.87 -19.98 0.67
N THR A 103 -8.19 -20.75 1.51
CA THR A 103 -7.86 -22.17 1.25
C THR A 103 -8.78 -23.14 1.98
N GLY A 104 -9.65 -22.66 2.88
CA GLY A 104 -10.60 -23.47 3.63
C GLY A 104 -10.60 -23.18 5.13
N GLY A 105 -11.64 -23.64 5.83
CA GLY A 105 -11.88 -23.41 7.25
C GLY A 105 -13.23 -22.74 7.51
N ALA A 106 -13.44 -22.24 8.73
CA ALA A 106 -14.71 -21.62 9.14
C ALA A 106 -14.92 -20.21 8.55
N SER A 107 -13.86 -19.40 8.47
CA SER A 107 -13.87 -18.08 7.85
C SER A 107 -12.45 -17.68 7.44
N LEU A 108 -12.32 -16.73 6.49
CA LEU A 108 -11.03 -16.19 6.09
C LEU A 108 -10.44 -15.26 7.17
N LEU A 109 -11.25 -14.34 7.69
CA LEU A 109 -10.91 -13.48 8.83
C LEU A 109 -11.90 -13.71 9.96
N ALA A 110 -11.40 -13.77 11.18
CA ALA A 110 -12.19 -13.79 12.40
C ALA A 110 -11.64 -12.74 13.37
N ALA A 111 -12.52 -12.14 14.15
CA ALA A 111 -12.16 -11.16 15.18
C ALA A 111 -13.11 -11.36 16.37
N GLU A 112 -12.56 -11.52 17.57
CA GLU A 112 -13.33 -11.67 18.80
C GLU A 112 -12.84 -10.64 19.81
N GLY A 113 -13.76 -9.85 20.38
CA GLY A 113 -13.42 -8.78 21.33
C GLY A 113 -12.41 -7.75 20.80
N ALA A 114 -12.34 -7.57 19.48
CA ALA A 114 -11.33 -6.73 18.85
C ALA A 114 -11.82 -5.29 18.63
N ASP A 115 -11.12 -4.32 19.21
CA ASP A 115 -11.32 -2.90 18.94
C ASP A 115 -10.31 -2.39 17.90
N HIS A 116 -10.67 -1.30 17.19
CA HIS A 116 -9.76 -0.54 16.31
C HIS A 116 -9.12 -1.39 15.19
N LEU A 117 -9.93 -2.22 14.52
CA LEU A 117 -9.50 -2.97 13.35
C LEU A 117 -9.51 -2.10 12.09
N GLY A 118 -8.44 -2.19 11.30
CA GLY A 118 -8.33 -1.51 10.02
C GLY A 118 -8.03 -2.49 8.89
N LEU A 119 -8.88 -2.55 7.87
CA LEU A 119 -8.64 -3.33 6.66
C LEU A 119 -8.77 -2.37 5.47
N SER A 120 -7.71 -2.22 4.68
CA SER A 120 -7.75 -1.28 3.55
C SER A 120 -7.02 -1.83 2.33
N ASN A 121 -7.59 -1.57 1.15
CA ASN A 121 -6.97 -1.91 -0.13
C ASN A 121 -6.66 -3.42 -0.29
N LEU A 122 -7.53 -4.28 0.25
CA LEU A 122 -7.44 -5.74 0.15
C LEU A 122 -8.62 -6.28 -0.65
N THR A 123 -8.37 -7.32 -1.44
CA THR A 123 -9.41 -8.18 -2.00
C THR A 123 -9.49 -9.46 -1.19
N PHE A 124 -10.70 -9.87 -0.83
CA PHE A 124 -10.96 -11.18 -0.21
C PHE A 124 -11.58 -12.10 -1.26
N ASP A 125 -10.86 -13.17 -1.58
CA ASP A 125 -11.32 -14.19 -2.52
C ASP A 125 -11.65 -15.46 -1.73
N GLY A 126 -12.91 -15.90 -1.79
CA GLY A 126 -13.39 -17.10 -1.11
C GLY A 126 -12.84 -18.42 -1.68
N GLY A 127 -12.03 -18.37 -2.74
CA GLY A 127 -11.42 -19.57 -3.34
C GLY A 127 -12.44 -20.50 -4.01
N GLY A 128 -13.66 -20.01 -4.28
CA GLY A 128 -14.78 -20.82 -4.76
C GLY A 128 -15.40 -21.73 -3.70
N ILE A 129 -15.08 -21.54 -2.41
CA ILE A 129 -15.63 -22.33 -1.31
C ILE A 129 -17.09 -21.91 -1.06
N PRO A 130 -18.06 -22.85 -1.04
CA PRO A 130 -19.45 -22.54 -0.77
C PRO A 130 -19.63 -21.94 0.62
N LEU A 131 -20.58 -21.00 0.75
CA LEU A 131 -21.03 -20.57 2.07
C LEU A 131 -21.80 -21.72 2.74
N PRO A 132 -21.71 -21.87 4.07
CA PRO A 132 -22.53 -22.83 4.80
C PRO A 132 -24.02 -22.52 4.60
N GLU A 133 -24.85 -23.57 4.54
CA GLU A 133 -26.30 -23.43 4.50
C GLU A 133 -26.79 -22.78 5.81
N ARG A 134 -27.72 -21.83 5.70
CA ARG A 134 -28.24 -21.04 6.84
C ARG A 134 -29.24 -21.81 7.68
#